data_AF-A0A924T3M0-F1
#
_entry.id   AF-A0A924T3M0-F1
#
_cell.length_a   1.000
_cell.length_b   1.000
_cell.length_c   1.000
_cell.angle_alpha   90.00
_cell.angle_beta   90.00
_cell.angle_gamma   90.00
#
_symmetry.space_group_name_H-M   'P 1'
#
loop_
_entity.id
_entity.type
_entity.pdbx_description
1 polymer ?
#
loop_
_entity_poly.entity_id
_entity_poly.type
_entity_poly.pdbx_seq_one_letter_code
_entity_poly.pdbx_strand_id
1 'polypeptide(L)' 'VGTAEGHAAGNALQWAYTLRLPVDGKTYDVQFNDWMYLMDSHTMLNKAAMSKFGLHLGEVTLSFHKP' A
#
# COMPACT_ATOMS: atom_id res chain seq x y z
N VAL A 1 14.52 8.08 -1.32
CA VAL A 1 13.17 7.50 -1.10
C VAL A 1 12.59 8.24 0.10
N GLY A 2 11.38 8.80 -0.05
CA GLY A 2 10.82 9.81 0.85
C GLY A 2 10.25 9.27 2.17
N THR A 3 9.54 10.13 2.89
CA THR A 3 8.84 9.80 4.14
C THR A 3 7.53 9.06 3.85
N ALA A 4 7.21 8.05 4.65
CA ALA A 4 5.89 7.42 4.63
C ALA A 4 4.92 8.21 5.51
N GLU A 5 3.70 8.42 5.03
CA GLU A 5 2.64 9.15 5.73
C GLU A 5 1.49 8.19 6.04
N GLY A 6 1.01 8.24 7.28
CA GLY A 6 -0.02 7.32 7.78
C GLY A 6 -1.10 8.05 8.56
N HIS A 7 -2.36 7.73 8.25
CA HIS A 7 -3.53 8.25 8.96
C HIS A 7 -4.44 7.10 9.38
N ALA A 8 -4.66 6.96 10.70
CA ALA A 8 -5.55 5.96 11.26
C ALA A 8 -6.84 6.60 11.78
N ALA A 9 -7.97 5.97 11.48
CA ALA A 9 -9.28 6.36 12.00
C ALA A 9 -10.18 5.13 12.13
N GLY A 10 -10.61 4.83 13.37
CA GLY A 10 -11.42 3.64 13.65
C GLY A 10 -10.69 2.35 13.27
N ASN A 11 -11.32 1.53 12.42
CA ASN A 11 -10.73 0.29 11.92
C ASN A 11 -9.94 0.48 10.62
N ALA A 12 -9.77 1.72 10.14
CA ALA A 12 -9.08 2.02 8.90
C ALA A 12 -7.71 2.67 9.15
N LEU A 13 -6.72 2.28 8.33
CA LEU A 13 -5.41 2.91 8.21
C LEU A 13 -5.15 3.21 6.74
N GLN A 14 -4.91 4.48 6.41
CA GLN A 14 -4.37 4.88 5.12
C GLN A 14 -2.86 5.04 5.25
N TRP A 15 -2.10 4.42 4.34
CA TRP A 15 -0.65 4.43 4.35
C TRP A 15 -0.10 4.78 2.96
N ALA A 16 0.57 5.93 2.86
CA ALA A 16 1.17 6.42 1.62
C ALA A 16 2.70 6.37 1.70
N TYR A 17 3.34 5.75 0.72
CA TYR A 17 4.79 5.59 0.70
C TYR A 17 5.34 5.43 -0.72
N THR A 18 6.65 5.59 -0.88
CA THR A 18 7.34 5.30 -2.14
C THR A 18 8.19 4.05 -1.96
N LEU A 19 7.95 3.03 -2.79
CA LEU A 19 8.73 1.80 -2.82
C LEU A 19 9.69 1.82 -4.00
N ARG A 20 10.94 1.43 -3.73
CA ARG A 20 11.98 1.26 -4.74
C ARG A 20 11.96 -0.16 -5.27
N LEU A 21 11.42 -0.34 -6.48
CA LEU A 21 11.21 -1.64 -7.12
C LEU A 21 12.25 -1.90 -8.22
N PRO A 22 13.11 -2.92 -8.07
CA PRO A 22 13.95 -3.40 -9.16
C PRO A 22 13.11 -4.22 -10.15
N VAL A 23 13.14 -3.85 -11.43
CA VAL A 23 12.46 -4.54 -12.54
C VAL A 23 13.39 -4.52 -13.75
N ASP A 24 13.74 -5.70 -14.26
CA ASP A 24 14.58 -5.90 -15.46
C ASP A 24 15.88 -5.08 -15.44
N GLY A 25 16.60 -5.11 -14.31
CA GLY A 25 17.88 -4.40 -14.15
C GLY A 25 17.77 -2.87 -14.01
N LYS A 26 16.54 -2.33 -13.98
CA LYS A 26 16.27 -0.92 -13.69
C LYS A 26 15.55 -0.80 -12.35
N THR A 27 15.77 0.31 -11.67
CA THR A 27 15.14 0.59 -10.39
C THR A 27 14.11 1.70 -10.57
N TYR A 28 12.88 1.45 -10.12
CA TYR A 28 11.77 2.39 -10.23
C TYR A 28 11.29 2.79 -8.84
N ASP A 29 11.09 4.09 -8.63
CA ASP A 29 10.39 4.61 -7.46
C ASP A 29 8.89 4.64 -7.80
N VAL A 30 8.10 3.81 -7.12
CA VAL A 30 6.66 3.62 -7.32
C VAL A 30 5.92 4.09 -6.07
N GLN A 31 4.91 4.92 -6.24
CA GLN A 31 4.08 5.42 -5.14
C GLN A 31 2.96 4.42 -4.84
N PHE A 32 2.78 4.11 -3.57
CA PHE A 32 1.72 3.28 -3.03
C PHE A 32 0.81 4.13 -2.15
N ASN A 33 -0.49 3.90 -2.27
CA ASN A 33 -1.52 4.45 -1.40
C ASN A 33 -2.43 3.31 -0.95
N ASP A 34 -2.22 2.88 0.28
CA ASP A 34 -2.80 1.66 0.82
C ASP A 34 -3.92 2.00 1.79
N TRP A 35 -5.08 1.38 1.61
CA TRP A 35 -6.17 1.39 2.58
C TRP A 35 -6.26 0.03 3.26
N MET A 36 -6.01 0.02 4.56
CA MET A 36 -6.04 -1.17 5.40
C MET A 36 -7.26 -1.09 6.32
N TYR A 37 -8.10 -2.11 6.29
CA TYR A 37 -9.31 -2.22 7.09
C TYR A 37 -9.21 -3.46 7.98
N LEU A 38 -9.25 -3.25 9.29
CA LEU A 38 -9.39 -4.33 10.25
C LEU A 38 -10.84 -4.80 10.23
N MET A 39 -11.07 -6.02 9.73
CA MET A 39 -12.41 -6.60 9.57
C MET A 39 -12.89 -7.23 10.87
N ASP A 40 -11.97 -7.91 11.55
CA ASP A 40 -12.16 -8.49 12.87
C ASP A 40 -10.79 -8.60 13.58
N SER A 41 -10.73 -9.24 14.75
CA SER A 41 -9.48 -9.33 15.54
C SER A 41 -8.37 -10.18 14.89
N HIS A 42 -8.68 -10.91 13.81
CA HIS A 42 -7.75 -11.81 13.10
C HIS A 42 -7.56 -11.42 11.64
N THR A 43 -8.52 -10.75 11.00
CA THR A 43 -8.53 -10.48 9.56
C THR A 43 -8.39 -9.01 9.26
N MET A 44 -7.45 -8.66 8.38
CA MET A 44 -7.29 -7.33 7.82
C MET A 44 -7.27 -7.39 6.30
N LEU A 45 -8.04 -6.52 5.65
CA LEU A 45 -8.01 -6.32 4.20
C LEU A 45 -7.15 -5.12 3.88
N ASN A 46 -6.28 -5.24 2.87
CA ASN A 46 -5.49 -4.15 2.33
C ASN A 46 -5.82 -3.98 0.84
N LYS A 47 -6.13 -2.74 0.45
CA LYS A 47 -6.26 -2.32 -0.94
C LYS A 47 -5.16 -1.31 -1.24
N ALA A 48 -4.20 -1.71 -2.07
CA ALA A 48 -3.04 -0.92 -2.43
C ALA A 48 -3.18 -0.41 -3.87
N ALA A 49 -3.19 0.91 -4.06
CA ALA A 49 -3.15 1.54 -5.38
C ALA A 49 -1.72 2.00 -5.69
N MET A 50 -1.21 1.60 -6.86
CA MET A 50 0.14 1.93 -7.31
C MET A 50 0.12 2.99 -8.40
N SER A 51 1.06 3.93 -8.33
CA SER A 51 1.28 4.92 -9.38
C SER A 51 2.76 5.23 -9.60
N LYS A 52 3.08 5.74 -10.79
CA LYS A 52 4.42 6.19 -11.15
C LYS A 52 4.32 7.39 -12.08
N PHE A 53 5.02 8.48 -11.77
CA PHE A 53 4.93 9.75 -12.51
C PHE A 53 3.48 10.25 -12.66
N GLY A 54 2.63 9.99 -11.66
CA GLY A 54 1.19 10.31 -11.69
C GLY A 54 0.32 9.35 -12.49
N LEU A 55 0.90 8.35 -13.17
CA LEU A 55 0.16 7.35 -13.92
C LEU A 55 -0.21 6.16 -13.03
N HIS A 56 -1.48 5.76 -13.05
CA HIS A 56 -1.95 4.58 -12.34
C HIS A 56 -1.37 3.31 -12.99
N LEU A 57 -0.78 2.44 -12.17
CA LEU A 57 -0.17 1.19 -12.63
C LEU A 57 -1.04 -0.03 -12.38
N GLY A 58 -1.93 0.05 -11.38
CA GLY A 58 -2.81 -1.05 -10.99
C GLY A 58 -3.12 -1.04 -9.51
N GLU A 59 -3.91 -2.03 -9.10
CA GLU A 59 -4.35 -2.23 -7.74
C GLU A 59 -4.03 -3.66 -7.29
N VAL A 60 -3.72 -3.80 -5.99
CA VAL A 60 -3.54 -5.10 -5.34
C VAL A 60 -4.47 -5.16 -4.14
N THR A 61 -5.20 -6.26 -3.98
CA THR A 61 -5.99 -6.53 -2.78
C THR A 61 -5.41 -7.74 -2.07
N LEU A 62 -5.09 -7.57 -0.79
CA LEU A 62 -4.51 -8.60 0.07
C LEU A 62 -5.41 -8.82 1.28
N SER A 63 -5.50 -10.07 1.74
CA SER A 63 -6.07 -10.42 3.03
C SER A 63 -4.95 -10.94 3.92
N PHE A 64 -4.81 -10.33 5.10
CA PHE A 64 -3.91 -10.77 6.14
C PHE A 64 -4.72 -11.45 7.23
N HIS A 65 -4.31 -12.66 7.61
CA HIS A 65 -4.93 -13.41 8.70
C HIS A 65 -3.89 -13.68 9.79
N LYS A 66 -4.19 -13.28 11.02
CA LYS A 66 -3.42 -13.60 12.21
C LYS A 66 -3.82 -15.01 12.70
N PRO A 67 -2.88 -15.98 12.79
CA PRO A 67 -3.15 -17.32 13.29
C PRO A 67 -3.72 -17.36 14.71
#